data_AF-A0A0F9JQ07-F1
#
_entry.id   AF-A0A0F9JQ07-F1
#
_cell.length_a   1.000
_cell.length_b   1.000
_cell.length_c   1.000
_cell.angle_alpha   90.00
_cell.angle_beta   90.00
_cell.angle_gamma   90.00
#
_symmetry.space_group_name_H-M   'P 1'
#
loop_
_entity.id
_entity.type
_entity.pdbx_description
1 polymer ?
#
loop_
_entity_poly.entity_id
_entity_poly.type
_entity_poly.pdbx_seq_one_letter_code
_entity_poly.pdbx_strand_id
1 'polypeptide(L)'
;MGQLPPGVENRGGRLIRILTKTAADGSEREQIRPVSLDWEEAKSQHVDYYHPQLGWLLWGRKLVTDRSVGSRMMDDTTAVAVHEEDRPRVVTPQESEE
;
A
#
# COMPACT_ATOMS: atom_id res chain seq x y z
N MET A 1 3.82 24.53 -4.22
CA MET A 1 3.66 23.07 -4.07
C MET A 1 4.33 22.43 -5.27
N GLY A 2 5.30 21.53 -5.03
CA GLY A 2 6.04 20.87 -6.10
C GLY A 2 5.12 20.00 -6.96
N GLN A 3 5.44 19.89 -8.25
CA GLN A 3 4.70 19.06 -9.19
C GLN A 3 4.71 17.60 -8.70
N LEU A 4 3.54 17.00 -8.50
CA LEU A 4 3.43 15.60 -8.10
C LEU A 4 3.97 14.69 -9.21
N PRO A 5 4.57 13.52 -8.87
CA PRO A 5 5.02 12.57 -9.87
C PRO A 5 3.87 12.10 -10.79
N PRO A 6 4.14 11.74 -12.05
CA PRO A 6 3.12 11.29 -12.98
C PRO A 6 2.28 10.11 -12.44
N GLY A 7 0.96 10.21 -12.59
CA GLY A 7 0.01 9.18 -12.13
C GLY A 7 -0.28 9.21 -10.62
N VAL A 8 0.13 10.27 -9.91
CA VAL A 8 -0.11 10.45 -8.48
C VAL A 8 -1.07 11.60 -8.26
N GLU A 9 -2.12 11.36 -7.50
CA GLU A 9 -3.17 12.32 -7.21
C GLU A 9 -3.26 12.56 -5.71
N ASN A 10 -3.66 13.77 -5.32
CA ASN A 10 -4.04 14.07 -3.95
C ASN A 10 -5.56 13.98 -3.82
N ARG A 11 -6.06 12.94 -3.15
CA ARG A 11 -7.48 12.74 -2.86
C ARG A 11 -7.71 12.95 -1.36
N GLY A 12 -8.22 14.12 -1.00
CA GLY A 12 -8.59 14.44 0.39
C GLY A 12 -7.40 14.45 1.36
N GLY A 13 -6.22 14.93 0.94
CA GLY A 13 -5.01 14.97 1.76
C GLY A 13 -4.20 13.67 1.74
N ARG A 14 -4.63 12.65 0.98
CA ARG A 14 -3.92 11.39 0.79
C ARG A 14 -3.38 11.31 -0.63
N LEU A 15 -2.11 10.97 -0.77
CA LEU A 15 -1.52 10.69 -2.08
C LEU A 15 -1.89 9.26 -2.50
N ILE A 16 -2.42 9.15 -3.71
CA ILE A 16 -2.83 7.87 -4.30
C ILE A 16 -2.26 7.73 -5.71
N ARG A 17 -2.04 6.48 -6.13
CA ARG A 17 -1.72 6.10 -7.50
C ARG A 17 -2.74 5.08 -7.99
N ILE A 18 -3.28 5.30 -9.17
CA ILE A 18 -4.21 4.36 -9.83
C ILE A 18 -3.38 3.47 -10.75
N LEU A 19 -3.51 2.15 -10.58
CA LEU A 19 -2.83 1.15 -11.39
C LEU A 19 -3.87 0.31 -12.11
N THR A 20 -3.76 0.19 -13.43
CA THR A 20 -4.50 -0.82 -14.17
C THR A 20 -3.81 -2.17 -13.99
N LYS A 21 -4.55 -3.17 -13.50
CA LYS A 21 -4.05 -4.52 -13.29
C LYS A 21 -4.97 -5.53 -13.98
N THR A 22 -4.39 -6.44 -14.74
CA THR A 22 -5.12 -7.58 -15.29
C THR A 22 -5.39 -8.59 -14.17
N ALA A 23 -6.66 -8.92 -13.95
CA ALA A 23 -7.10 -9.95 -13.02
C ALA A 23 -6.93 -11.35 -13.64
N ALA A 24 -7.10 -12.39 -12.81
CA ALA A 24 -6.92 -13.78 -13.24
C ALA A 24 -7.93 -14.23 -14.32
N ASP A 25 -9.06 -13.53 -14.41
CA ASP A 25 -10.10 -13.72 -15.43
C ASP A 25 -9.79 -12.96 -16.75
N GLY A 26 -8.66 -12.26 -16.84
CA GLY A 26 -8.29 -11.45 -17.99
C GLY A 26 -8.91 -10.05 -18.01
N SER A 27 -9.78 -9.70 -17.05
CA SER A 27 -10.35 -8.35 -16.95
C SER A 27 -9.33 -7.34 -16.47
N GLU A 28 -9.39 -6.11 -16.99
CA GLU A 28 -8.65 -4.99 -16.40
C GLU A 28 -9.40 -4.43 -15.21
N ARG A 29 -8.69 -4.25 -14.10
CA ARG A 29 -9.23 -3.63 -12.89
C ARG A 29 -8.33 -2.50 -12.46
N GLU A 30 -8.94 -1.37 -12.12
CA GLU A 30 -8.22 -0.28 -11.48
C GLU A 30 -7.96 -0.61 -10.01
N GLN A 31 -6.72 -0.46 -9.60
CA GLN A 31 -6.27 -0.61 -8.23
C GLN A 31 -5.79 0.75 -7.70
N ILE A 32 -6.53 1.32 -6.75
CA ILE A 32 -6.11 2.51 -6.02
C ILE A 32 -5.09 2.10 -4.96
N ARG A 33 -3.90 2.69 -5.01
CA ARG A 33 -2.82 2.45 -4.05
C ARG A 33 -2.45 3.74 -3.31
N PRO A 34 -2.53 3.76 -1.98
CA PRO A 34 -1.91 4.83 -1.19
C PRO A 34 -0.40 4.87 -1.42
N VAL A 35 0.14 6.07 -1.61
CA VAL A 35 1.58 6.28 -1.80
C VAL A 35 2.15 7.32 -0.83
N SER A 36 3.45 7.23 -0.58
CA SER A 36 4.24 8.25 0.12
C SER A 36 5.34 8.78 -0.80
N LEU A 37 5.69 10.04 -0.64
CA LEU A 37 6.85 10.63 -1.32
C LEU A 37 8.16 10.25 -0.63
N ASP A 38 8.08 9.92 0.66
CA ASP A 38 9.22 9.56 1.51
C ASP A 38 9.27 8.05 1.77
N TRP A 39 10.49 7.50 1.74
CA TRP A 39 10.72 6.07 1.93
C TRP A 39 10.49 5.63 3.38
N GLU A 40 10.93 6.42 4.36
CA GLU A 40 10.74 6.08 5.77
C GLU A 40 9.25 6.13 6.14
N GLU A 41 8.49 7.06 5.57
CA GLU A 41 7.03 7.09 5.72
C GLU A 41 6.36 5.86 5.06
N ALA A 42 6.76 5.49 3.84
CA ALA A 42 6.22 4.30 3.18
C ALA A 42 6.50 3.04 4.01
N LYS A 43 7.73 2.91 4.51
CA LYS A 43 8.21 1.77 5.30
C LYS A 43 7.52 1.67 6.67
N SER A 44 7.44 2.77 7.41
CA SER A 44 6.81 2.79 8.75
C SER A 44 5.31 2.45 8.75
N GLN A 45 4.64 2.65 7.61
CA GLN A 45 3.22 2.32 7.44
C GLN A 45 2.99 0.97 6.75
N HIS A 46 4.06 0.32 6.25
CA HIS A 46 3.97 -0.96 5.56
C HIS A 46 3.80 -2.09 6.59
N VAL A 47 2.66 -2.78 6.50
CA VAL A 47 2.30 -3.88 7.41
C VAL A 47 1.85 -5.05 6.55
N ASP A 48 2.62 -6.14 6.61
CA ASP A 48 2.25 -7.42 6.01
C ASP A 48 1.80 -8.37 7.12
N TYR A 49 0.64 -9.00 6.94
CA TYR A 49 0.18 -10.03 7.86
C TYR A 49 -0.53 -11.14 7.10
N TYR A 50 -0.57 -12.32 7.71
CA TYR A 50 -1.19 -13.50 7.11
C TYR A 50 -2.60 -13.70 7.66
N HIS A 51 -3.58 -13.82 6.77
CA HIS A 51 -4.96 -14.18 7.11
C HIS A 51 -5.26 -15.62 6.63
N PRO A 52 -5.77 -16.52 7.49
CA PRO A 52 -5.90 -17.95 7.16
C PRO A 52 -6.72 -18.24 5.89
N GLN A 53 -7.75 -17.44 5.62
CA GLN A 53 -8.64 -17.62 4.46
C GLN A 53 -8.25 -16.78 3.24
N LEU A 54 -7.52 -15.68 3.44
CA LEU A 54 -7.26 -14.69 2.38
C LEU A 54 -5.77 -14.65 1.96
N GLY A 55 -4.91 -15.35 2.69
CA GLY A 55 -3.46 -15.34 2.48
C GLY A 55 -2.81 -14.08 3.01
N TRP A 56 -1.69 -13.68 2.40
CA TRP A 56 -0.95 -12.49 2.77
C TRP A 56 -1.71 -11.22 2.40
N LEU A 57 -1.99 -10.39 3.41
CA LEU A 57 -2.59 -9.08 3.25
C LEU A 57 -1.49 -8.03 3.45
N LEU A 58 -1.20 -7.30 2.36
CA LEU A 58 -0.19 -6.26 2.32
C LEU A 58 -0.85 -4.90 2.44
N TRP A 59 -0.64 -4.23 3.57
CA TRP A 59 -1.18 -2.91 3.86
C TRP A 59 -0.10 -1.84 4.01
N GLY A 60 -0.52 -0.59 3.95
CA GLY A 60 0.35 0.56 4.04
C GLY A 60 0.49 1.33 2.75
N ARG A 61 1.41 2.30 2.76
CA ARG A 61 1.71 3.16 1.61
C ARG A 61 2.89 2.58 0.84
N LYS A 62 2.83 2.65 -0.49
CA LYS A 62 3.97 2.35 -1.35
C LYS A 62 4.78 3.61 -1.61
N LEU A 63 6.08 3.46 -1.83
CA LEU A 63 6.86 4.59 -2.33
C LEU A 63 6.33 4.97 -3.72
N VAL A 64 6.21 6.27 -3.94
CA VAL A 64 5.64 6.83 -5.17
C VAL A 64 6.40 6.39 -6.43
N THR A 65 7.71 6.22 -6.30
CA THR A 65 8.64 5.81 -7.35
C THR A 65 9.25 4.46 -7.01
N ASP A 66 9.62 3.72 -8.05
CA ASP A 66 10.40 2.52 -7.88
C ASP A 66 11.78 2.86 -7.34
N ARG A 67 12.22 2.10 -6.33
CA ARG A 67 13.57 2.19 -5.81
C ARG A 67 14.58 1.77 -6.88
N SER A 68 15.75 2.42 -6.91
CA SER A 68 16.86 1.94 -7.72
C SER A 68 17.34 0.57 -7.23
N VAL A 69 18.00 -0.20 -8.09
CA VAL A 69 18.57 -1.52 -7.71
C VAL A 69 19.51 -1.36 -6.51
N GLY A 70 20.41 -0.36 -6.54
CA GLY A 70 21.32 -0.10 -5.42
C GLY A 70 20.59 0.24 -4.11
N SER A 71 19.50 1.02 -4.17
CA SER A 71 18.68 1.30 -2.99
C SER A 71 18.05 0.02 -2.46
N ARG A 72 17.50 -0.85 -3.32
CA ARG A 72 16.90 -2.13 -2.89
C ARG A 72 17.90 -3.07 -2.22
N MET A 73 19.13 -3.14 -2.74
CA MET A 73 20.18 -3.99 -2.17
C MET A 73 20.71 -3.50 -0.82
N MET A 74 20.55 -2.21 -0.52
CA MET A 74 20.89 -1.61 0.78
C MET A 74 19.73 -1.67 1.77
N ASP A 75 18.61 -2.34 1.44
CA ASP A 75 17.53 -2.54 2.38
C ASP A 75 17.93 -3.60 3.42
N ASP A 76 18.22 -3.14 4.63
CA ASP A 76 18.59 -3.96 5.79
C ASP A 76 17.40 -4.24 6.73
N THR A 77 16.18 -4.01 6.25
CA THR A 77 14.97 -4.23 7.06
C THR A 77 14.79 -5.67 7.46
N THR A 78 14.48 -5.85 8.75
CA THR A 78 14.08 -7.14 9.31
C THR A 78 12.59 -7.13 9.59
N ALA A 79 11.86 -8.12 9.09
CA ALA A 79 10.46 -8.31 9.44
C ALA A 79 10.34 -8.78 10.89
N VAL A 80 9.55 -8.06 11.68
CA VAL A 80 9.22 -8.46 13.06
C VAL A 80 7.81 -9.03 13.07
N ALA A 81 7.65 -10.24 13.59
CA ALA A 81 6.33 -10.82 13.77
C ALA A 81 5.56 -10.02 14.83
N VAL A 82 4.43 -9.43 14.43
CA VAL A 82 3.47 -8.80 15.34
C VAL A 82 2.42 -9.82 15.77
N HIS A 83 2.09 -9.82 17.06
CA HIS A 83 1.04 -10.69 17.60
C HIS A 83 -0.34 -10.22 17.11
N GLU A 84 -1.29 -11.16 17.00
CA GLU A 84 -2.64 -10.88 16.47
C GLU A 84 -3.38 -9.78 17.25
N GLU A 85 -3.01 -9.57 18.51
CA GLU A 85 -3.55 -8.54 19.41
C GLU A 85 -3.18 -7.11 18.98
N ASP A 86 -2.06 -6.94 18.28
CA ASP A 86 -1.54 -5.66 17.79
C ASP A 86 -2.12 -5.26 16.42
N ARG A 87 -3.06 -6.06 15.87
CA ARG A 87 -3.64 -5.80 14.55
C ARG A 87 -4.42 -4.47 14.55
N PRO A 88 -4.19 -3.56 13.60
CA PRO A 88 -5.07 -2.40 13.45
C PRO A 88 -6.48 -2.91 13.09
N ARG A 89 -7.49 -2.50 13.86
CA ARG A 89 -8.89 -2.80 13.56
C ARG A 89 -9.22 -2.25 12.17
N VAL A 90 -9.52 -3.13 11.23
CA VAL A 90 -10.16 -2.73 9.97
C VAL A 90 -11.55 -2.26 10.31
N VAL A 91 -11.75 -0.95 10.24
CA VAL A 91 -13.09 -0.42 10.09
C VAL A 91 -13.41 -0.55 8.61
N THR A 92 -14.02 -1.66 8.20
CA THR A 92 -14.72 -1.70 6.93
C THR A 92 -15.85 -0.69 7.03
N PRO A 93 -16.00 0.27 6.08
CA PRO A 93 -17.22 1.05 6.02
C PRO A 93 -18.36 0.06 5.76
N GLN A 94 -19.16 -0.18 6.79
CA GLN A 94 -20.39 -0.96 6.70
C GLN A 94 -21.24 -0.34 5.60
N GLU A 95 -21.75 -1.21 4.74
CA GLU A 95 -22.76 -0.92 3.73
C GLU A 95 -23.82 0.00 4.34
N SER A 96 -23.99 1.17 3.72
CA SER A 96 -25.19 1.97 3.91
C SER A 96 -26.34 1.17 3.33
N GLU A 97 -26.98 0.35 4.16
CA GLU A 97 -28.32 -0.17 3.92
C GLU A 97 -29.27 1.03 3.81
N GLU A 98 -29.98 1.11 2.68
CA GLU A 98 -31.24 1.84 2.53
C GLU A 98 -32.31 0.83 2.08
#